data_AF-A0A5Q4DHJ9-F1
#
_entry.id   AF-A0A5Q4DHJ9-F1
#
_cell.length_a   1.000
_cell.length_b   1.000
_cell.length_c   1.000
_cell.angle_alpha   90.00
_cell.angle_beta   90.00
_cell.angle_gamma   90.00
#
_symmetry.space_group_name_H-M   'P 1'
#
loop_
_entity.id
_entity.type
_entity.pdbx_description
1 polymer ?
#
loop_
_entity_poly.entity_id
_entity_poly.type
_entity_poly.pdbx_seq_one_letter_code
_entity_poly.pdbx_strand_id
1 'polypeptide(L)'
;MWVCAIALACAARADAQQPTSFAANDVEFLNMMGNLEGPRGFGTISDFAPILPDRPLTEMTLAEVLAYQREIRAMGTISSAVGRYQFIYLTLLGLVETHGISDGLIFDGEVQTYLARFLMHDCGFYDPATPLVRLGNCLASVWAALPLVSGPSRGLSAYASDGVNRALIAPDAVMDVLARRFAW
;
A
#
# COMPACT_ATOMS: atom_id res chain seq x y z
N MET A 1 -58.83 24.96 40.96
CA MET A 1 -57.86 25.93 40.43
C MET A 1 -56.56 25.18 40.21
N TRP A 2 -56.13 25.14 38.95
CA TRP A 2 -54.80 24.76 38.47
C TRP A 2 -54.40 23.27 38.42
N VAL A 3 -54.32 22.84 37.15
CA VAL A 3 -53.76 21.63 36.56
C VAL A 3 -52.23 21.67 36.70
N CYS A 4 -51.58 20.53 36.93
CA CYS A 4 -50.33 20.22 36.22
C CYS A 4 -50.03 18.73 36.30
N ALA A 5 -50.23 18.05 35.18
CA ALA A 5 -49.79 16.69 34.94
C ALA A 5 -48.27 16.69 34.71
N ILE A 6 -47.56 15.74 35.29
CA ILE A 6 -46.21 15.38 34.85
C ILE A 6 -46.25 13.90 34.47
N ALA A 7 -46.38 13.67 33.17
CA ALA A 7 -46.16 12.37 32.57
C ALA A 7 -44.67 12.02 32.70
N LEU A 8 -44.37 10.85 33.27
CA LEU A 8 -43.06 10.22 33.13
C LEU A 8 -42.88 9.85 31.65
N ALA A 9 -42.18 10.69 30.89
CA ALA A 9 -41.66 10.29 29.59
C ALA A 9 -40.34 9.55 29.82
N CYS A 10 -40.36 8.24 29.58
CA CYS A 10 -39.16 7.44 29.42
C CYS A 10 -38.42 7.97 28.19
N ALA A 11 -37.41 8.82 28.37
CA ALA A 11 -36.52 9.19 27.28
C ALA A 11 -35.60 7.98 27.03
N ALA A 12 -36.05 7.06 26.17
CA ALA A 12 -35.16 6.18 25.47
C ALA A 12 -34.15 7.09 24.76
N ARG A 13 -32.89 7.06 25.18
CA ARG A 13 -31.80 7.58 24.34
C ARG A 13 -31.86 6.75 23.07
N ALA A 14 -32.30 7.36 21.99
CA ALA A 14 -31.97 6.85 20.68
C ALA A 14 -30.44 6.89 20.63
N ASP A 15 -29.80 5.73 20.80
CA ASP A 15 -28.43 5.56 20.37
C ASP A 15 -28.42 5.97 18.90
N ALA A 16 -27.84 7.14 18.63
CA ALA A 16 -27.55 7.56 17.28
C ALA A 16 -26.56 6.53 16.74
N GLN A 17 -27.08 5.51 16.07
CA GLN A 17 -26.31 4.60 15.23
C GLN A 17 -25.47 5.49 14.31
N GLN A 18 -24.20 5.68 14.65
CA GLN A 18 -23.25 6.36 13.77
C GLN A 18 -23.29 5.62 12.43
N PRO A 19 -23.34 6.33 11.29
CA PRO A 19 -23.33 5.67 10.00
C PRO A 19 -22.09 4.77 9.93
N THR A 20 -22.35 3.48 9.75
CA THR A 20 -21.32 2.45 9.62
C THR A 20 -20.55 2.64 8.31
N SER A 21 -19.21 2.58 8.41
CA SER A 21 -18.18 2.48 7.35
C SER A 21 -17.43 3.77 6.96
N PHE A 22 -16.35 4.10 7.69
CA PHE A 22 -15.31 5.08 7.27
C PHE A 22 -13.96 4.38 6.97
N ALA A 23 -13.91 3.42 6.04
CA ALA A 23 -12.63 2.86 5.61
C ALA A 23 -11.79 3.94 4.91
N ALA A 24 -10.56 4.22 5.33
CA ALA A 24 -9.72 5.23 4.68
C ALA A 24 -9.77 5.10 3.13
N ASN A 25 -9.95 6.21 2.42
CA ASN A 25 -9.85 6.27 0.97
C ASN A 25 -8.40 5.99 0.55
N ASP A 26 -8.15 4.74 0.17
CA ASP A 26 -6.86 4.26 -0.30
C ASP A 26 -6.69 4.35 -1.82
N VAL A 27 -7.76 4.63 -2.56
CA VAL A 27 -7.76 4.62 -4.03
C VAL A 27 -6.81 5.68 -4.59
N GLU A 28 -6.82 6.88 -4.04
CA GLU A 28 -5.93 7.96 -4.50
C GLU A 28 -4.45 7.60 -4.28
N PHE A 29 -4.14 7.05 -3.11
CA PHE A 29 -2.77 6.62 -2.78
C PHE A 29 -2.31 5.44 -3.64
N LEU A 30 -3.14 4.41 -3.79
CA LEU A 30 -2.83 3.24 -4.62
C LEU A 30 -2.66 3.62 -6.10
N ASN A 31 -3.46 4.55 -6.62
CA ASN A 31 -3.30 5.06 -7.98
C ASN A 31 -2.00 5.86 -8.14
N MET A 32 -1.69 6.75 -7.20
CA MET A 32 -0.42 7.47 -7.17
C MET A 32 0.75 6.47 -7.17
N MET A 33 0.75 5.50 -6.26
CA MET A 33 1.81 4.50 -6.16
C MET A 33 1.97 3.67 -7.42
N GLY A 34 0.87 3.16 -7.97
CA GLY A 34 0.90 2.36 -9.18
C GLY A 34 1.42 3.15 -10.39
N ASN A 35 1.15 4.45 -10.47
CA ASN A 35 1.66 5.31 -11.56
C ASN A 35 3.15 5.64 -11.41
N LEU A 36 3.66 5.70 -10.18
CA LEU A 36 5.06 5.97 -9.91
C LEU A 36 5.94 4.72 -10.09
N GLU A 37 5.49 3.59 -9.56
CA GLU A 37 6.28 2.34 -9.48
C GLU A 37 6.10 1.45 -10.71
N GLY A 38 4.87 1.30 -11.19
CA GLY A 38 4.52 0.37 -12.25
C GLY A 38 3.54 0.95 -13.27
N PRO A 39 3.91 2.03 -14.01
CA PRO A 39 3.00 2.72 -14.93
C PRO A 39 2.51 1.84 -16.09
N ARG A 40 3.18 0.71 -16.36
CA ARG A 40 2.75 -0.30 -17.36
C ARG A 40 1.65 -1.24 -16.83
N GLY A 41 1.22 -1.09 -15.58
CA GLY A 41 0.11 -1.84 -14.97
C GLY A 41 0.53 -3.11 -14.22
N PHE A 42 -0.43 -4.00 -13.96
CA PHE A 42 -0.26 -5.17 -13.08
C PHE A 42 0.69 -6.24 -13.63
N GLY A 43 0.97 -6.25 -14.93
CA GLY A 43 1.97 -7.13 -15.55
C GLY A 43 3.39 -6.57 -15.55
N THR A 44 3.64 -5.42 -14.88
CA THR A 44 4.96 -4.78 -14.91
C THR A 44 6.04 -5.67 -14.30
N ILE A 45 7.14 -5.84 -15.01
CA ILE A 45 8.38 -6.45 -14.52
C ILE A 45 9.44 -5.37 -14.49
N SER A 46 10.30 -5.38 -13.47
CA SER A 46 11.47 -4.51 -13.38
C SER A 46 12.36 -4.65 -14.62
N ASP A 47 12.86 -3.54 -15.15
CA ASP A 47 13.78 -3.54 -16.29
C ASP A 47 15.14 -4.18 -15.95
N PHE A 48 15.40 -4.50 -14.67
CA PHE A 48 16.57 -5.26 -14.24
C PHE A 48 16.41 -6.77 -14.41
N ALA A 49 15.21 -7.28 -14.67
CA ALA A 49 14.98 -8.71 -14.85
C ALA A 49 15.74 -9.22 -16.09
N PRO A 50 16.61 -10.24 -15.95
CA PRO A 50 17.43 -10.75 -17.05
C PRO A 50 16.64 -11.61 -18.04
N ILE A 51 15.50 -12.14 -17.60
CA ILE A 51 14.58 -12.96 -18.39
C ILE A 51 13.14 -12.56 -18.06
N LEU A 52 12.21 -12.89 -18.96
CA LEU A 52 10.77 -12.78 -18.72
C LEU A 52 10.21 -14.16 -18.34
N PRO A 53 9.10 -14.22 -17.57
CA PRO A 53 8.40 -15.48 -17.33
C PRO A 53 7.75 -15.99 -18.61
N ASP A 54 7.49 -17.30 -18.67
CA ASP A 54 6.91 -17.97 -19.86
C ASP A 54 5.47 -17.55 -20.16
N ARG A 55 4.79 -16.87 -19.23
CA ARG A 55 3.43 -16.36 -19.37
C ARG A 55 3.22 -15.08 -18.53
N PRO A 56 2.16 -14.30 -18.79
CA PRO A 56 1.92 -13.06 -18.06
C PRO A 56 1.85 -13.26 -16.54
N LEU A 57 2.49 -12.37 -15.76
CA LEU A 57 2.47 -12.41 -14.29
C LEU A 57 1.05 -12.45 -13.72
N THR A 58 0.11 -11.75 -14.36
CA THR A 58 -1.30 -11.66 -13.91
C THR A 58 -2.09 -12.95 -14.11
N GLU A 59 -1.48 -13.97 -14.69
CA GLU A 59 -2.06 -15.32 -14.82
C GLU A 59 -1.35 -16.32 -13.91
N MET A 60 -0.20 -15.95 -13.32
CA MET A 60 0.60 -16.79 -12.45
C MET A 60 0.05 -16.78 -11.02
N THR A 61 0.13 -17.91 -10.34
CA THR A 61 -0.07 -17.99 -8.89
C THR A 61 1.05 -17.25 -8.16
N LEU A 62 0.80 -16.84 -6.92
CA LEU A 62 1.83 -16.27 -6.04
C LEU A 62 3.04 -17.20 -5.90
N ALA A 63 2.83 -18.51 -5.81
CA ALA A 63 3.90 -19.50 -5.77
C ALA A 63 4.78 -19.46 -7.03
N GLU A 64 4.17 -19.37 -8.22
CA GLU A 64 4.90 -19.25 -9.48
C GLU A 64 5.63 -17.90 -9.60
N VAL A 65 5.01 -16.79 -9.15
CA VAL A 65 5.65 -15.47 -9.15
C VAL A 65 6.87 -15.47 -8.22
N LEU A 66 6.75 -16.04 -7.02
CA LEU A 66 7.87 -16.20 -6.08
C LEU A 66 8.97 -17.09 -6.67
N ALA A 67 8.62 -18.16 -7.39
CA ALA A 67 9.57 -19.02 -8.07
C ALA A 67 10.35 -18.26 -9.16
N TYR A 68 9.64 -17.50 -10.01
CA TYR A 68 10.25 -16.63 -11.02
C TYR A 68 11.17 -15.58 -10.39
N GLN A 69 10.71 -14.89 -9.35
CA GLN A 69 11.52 -13.90 -8.63
C GLN A 69 12.79 -14.53 -8.03
N ARG A 70 12.70 -15.76 -7.50
CA ARG A 70 13.85 -16.50 -6.98
C ARG A 70 14.84 -16.86 -8.08
N GLU A 71 14.35 -17.25 -9.26
CA GLU A 71 15.18 -17.55 -10.42
C GLU A 71 15.99 -16.33 -10.90
N ILE A 72 15.32 -15.20 -11.16
CA ILE A 72 16.03 -13.98 -11.60
C ILE A 72 17.03 -13.46 -10.55
N ARG A 73 16.76 -13.70 -9.26
CA ARG A 73 17.71 -13.43 -8.17
C ARG A 73 18.93 -14.31 -8.22
N ALA A 74 18.77 -15.61 -8.52
CA ALA A 74 19.90 -16.53 -8.68
C ALA A 74 20.80 -16.14 -9.87
N MET A 75 20.25 -15.42 -10.85
CA MET A 75 21.00 -14.83 -11.98
C MET A 75 21.69 -13.50 -11.64
N GLY A 76 21.55 -12.97 -10.43
CA GLY A 76 22.21 -11.75 -9.99
C GLY A 76 21.51 -10.46 -10.41
N THR A 77 20.19 -10.47 -10.62
CA THR A 77 19.43 -9.22 -10.88
C THR A 77 19.63 -8.20 -9.75
N ILE A 78 19.68 -6.91 -10.10
CA ILE A 78 19.68 -5.79 -9.15
C ILE A 78 18.33 -5.72 -8.41
N SER A 79 17.22 -6.04 -9.10
CA SER A 79 15.88 -6.00 -8.51
C SER A 79 15.01 -7.13 -9.03
N SER A 80 14.25 -7.71 -8.10
CA SER A 80 13.24 -8.73 -8.39
C SER A 80 11.82 -8.14 -8.45
N ALA A 81 11.69 -6.82 -8.51
CA ALA A 81 10.40 -6.15 -8.42
C ALA A 81 9.46 -6.53 -9.57
N VAL A 82 8.21 -6.85 -9.20
CA VAL A 82 7.14 -7.22 -10.13
C VAL A 82 5.80 -6.62 -9.71
N GLY A 83 4.88 -6.55 -10.67
CA GLY A 83 3.53 -6.03 -10.46
C GLY A 83 3.45 -4.50 -10.47
N ARG A 84 2.22 -4.00 -10.38
CA ARG A 84 1.91 -2.56 -10.40
C ARG A 84 2.55 -1.81 -9.22
N TYR A 85 2.75 -2.51 -8.10
CA TYR A 85 3.30 -1.96 -6.86
C TYR A 85 4.74 -2.43 -6.58
N GLN A 86 5.42 -3.00 -7.59
CA GLN A 86 6.85 -3.34 -7.58
C GLN A 86 7.31 -4.16 -6.36
N PHE A 87 6.59 -5.25 -6.04
CA PHE A 87 6.95 -6.15 -4.95
C PHE A 87 8.27 -6.88 -5.26
N ILE A 88 9.30 -6.72 -4.43
CA ILE A 88 10.50 -7.55 -4.49
C ILE A 88 10.26 -8.89 -3.79
N TYR A 89 11.08 -9.91 -4.10
CA TYR A 89 10.92 -11.28 -3.61
C TYR A 89 10.70 -11.38 -2.09
N LEU A 90 11.55 -10.72 -1.29
CA LEU A 90 11.49 -10.83 0.17
C LEU A 90 10.23 -10.18 0.74
N THR A 91 9.77 -9.08 0.14
CA THR A 91 8.53 -8.40 0.54
C THR A 91 7.32 -9.27 0.20
N LEU A 92 7.25 -9.82 -1.02
CA LEU A 92 6.13 -10.67 -1.42
C LEU A 92 6.07 -11.95 -0.59
N LEU A 93 7.21 -12.61 -0.38
CA LEU A 93 7.31 -13.80 0.46
C LEU A 93 6.87 -13.49 1.88
N GLY A 94 7.37 -12.40 2.46
CA GLY A 94 7.02 -11.98 3.82
C GLY A 94 5.53 -11.71 3.99
N LEU A 95 4.87 -11.07 3.01
CA LEU A 95 3.41 -10.85 3.02
C LEU A 95 2.65 -12.17 3.01
N VAL A 96 3.05 -13.11 2.14
CA VAL A 96 2.41 -14.43 2.02
C VAL A 96 2.51 -15.20 3.33
N GLU A 97 3.71 -15.26 3.91
CA GLU A 97 3.98 -15.99 5.15
C GLU A 97 3.32 -15.32 6.37
N THR A 98 3.45 -14.01 6.51
CA THR A 98 2.98 -13.27 7.71
C THR A 98 1.46 -13.25 7.81
N HIS A 99 0.77 -13.10 6.68
CA HIS A 99 -0.70 -13.01 6.66
C HIS A 99 -1.39 -14.32 6.28
N GLY A 100 -0.64 -15.43 6.12
CA GLY A 100 -1.21 -16.73 5.76
C GLY A 100 -1.97 -16.70 4.43
N ILE A 101 -1.49 -15.89 3.48
CA ILE A 101 -2.12 -15.77 2.16
C ILE A 101 -1.84 -17.05 1.40
N SER A 102 -2.86 -17.64 0.77
CA SER A 102 -2.64 -18.82 -0.06
C SER A 102 -1.76 -18.46 -1.25
N ASP A 103 -0.64 -19.18 -1.40
CA ASP A 103 0.27 -19.03 -2.53
C ASP A 103 -0.31 -19.55 -3.86
N GLY A 104 -1.45 -20.23 -3.82
CA GLY A 104 -2.25 -20.62 -4.99
C GLY A 104 -3.13 -19.52 -5.57
N LEU A 105 -3.23 -18.34 -4.92
CA LEU A 105 -3.95 -17.20 -5.49
C LEU A 105 -3.25 -16.67 -6.74
N ILE A 106 -4.04 -16.29 -7.75
CA ILE A 106 -3.52 -15.66 -8.97
C ILE A 106 -3.05 -14.25 -8.64
N PHE A 107 -1.87 -13.87 -9.10
CA PHE A 107 -1.25 -12.55 -8.91
C PHE A 107 -1.84 -11.50 -9.86
N ASP A 108 -3.16 -11.46 -9.93
CA ASP A 108 -3.93 -10.49 -10.72
C ASP A 108 -3.96 -9.10 -10.05
N GLY A 109 -4.70 -8.17 -10.65
CA GLY A 109 -4.79 -6.81 -10.12
C GLY A 109 -5.48 -6.71 -8.76
N GLU A 110 -6.42 -7.59 -8.45
CA GLU A 110 -7.12 -7.58 -7.17
C GLU A 110 -6.19 -8.06 -6.06
N VAL A 111 -5.50 -9.18 -6.27
CA VAL A 111 -4.52 -9.73 -5.32
C VAL A 111 -3.36 -8.77 -5.12
N GLN A 112 -2.82 -8.17 -6.19
CA GLN A 112 -1.77 -7.17 -6.06
C GLN A 112 -2.22 -5.95 -5.25
N THR A 113 -3.45 -5.47 -5.47
CA THR A 113 -4.01 -4.36 -4.70
C THR A 113 -4.17 -4.74 -3.23
N TYR A 114 -4.67 -5.94 -2.94
CA TYR A 114 -4.81 -6.45 -1.57
C TYR A 114 -3.46 -6.57 -0.84
N LEU A 115 -2.42 -7.06 -1.52
CA LEU A 115 -1.06 -7.13 -1.00
C LEU A 115 -0.48 -5.74 -0.70
N ALA A 116 -0.71 -4.75 -1.57
CA ALA A 116 -0.28 -3.38 -1.32
C ALA A 116 -0.97 -2.78 -0.08
N ARG A 117 -2.24 -3.11 0.15
CA ARG A 117 -2.98 -2.67 1.34
C ARG A 117 -2.42 -3.24 2.64
N PHE A 118 -1.88 -4.45 2.65
CA PHE A 118 -1.17 -4.97 3.84
C PHE A 118 0.06 -4.13 4.17
N LEU A 119 0.88 -3.78 3.19
CA LEU A 119 2.03 -2.90 3.39
C LEU A 119 1.61 -1.52 3.92
N MET A 120 0.49 -0.98 3.40
CA MET A 120 -0.09 0.27 3.90
C MET A 120 -0.61 0.13 5.34
N HIS A 121 -1.24 -1.00 5.66
CA HIS A 121 -1.75 -1.32 6.98
C HIS A 121 -0.62 -1.38 8.02
N ASP A 122 0.50 -2.03 7.70
CA ASP A 122 1.66 -2.14 8.59
C ASP A 122 2.27 -0.76 8.92
N CYS A 123 2.10 0.23 8.03
CA CYS A 123 2.50 1.62 8.28
C CYS A 123 1.44 2.46 9.02
N GLY A 124 0.27 1.91 9.34
CA GLY A 124 -0.82 2.60 10.01
C GLY A 124 -1.70 3.46 9.09
N PHE A 125 -1.73 3.18 7.78
CA PHE A 125 -2.51 3.98 6.82
C PHE A 125 -3.99 4.10 7.20
N TYR A 126 -4.59 3.01 7.68
CA TYR A 126 -6.01 2.94 8.01
C TYR A 126 -6.36 3.44 9.41
N ASP A 127 -5.36 3.85 10.21
CA ASP A 127 -5.58 4.39 11.55
C ASP A 127 -5.58 5.93 11.51
N PRO A 128 -6.69 6.61 11.89
CA PRO A 128 -6.74 8.07 11.96
C PRO A 128 -5.81 8.67 13.02
N ALA A 129 -5.39 7.90 14.02
CA ALA A 129 -4.43 8.34 15.03
C ALA A 129 -2.97 8.29 14.56
N THR A 130 -2.67 7.64 13.42
CA THR A 130 -1.29 7.54 12.93
C THR A 130 -0.76 8.91 12.48
N PRO A 131 0.36 9.41 13.07
CA PRO A 131 0.94 10.68 12.67
C PRO A 131 1.38 10.68 11.20
N LEU A 132 0.93 11.67 10.41
CA LEU A 132 1.17 11.72 8.96
C LEU A 132 2.64 11.61 8.57
N VAL A 133 3.54 12.27 9.31
CA VAL A 133 4.98 12.24 9.02
C VAL A 133 5.56 10.83 9.26
N ARG A 134 5.08 10.13 10.29
CA ARG A 134 5.47 8.72 10.55
C ARG A 134 4.97 7.83 9.43
N LEU A 135 3.70 7.98 9.04
CA LEU A 135 3.09 7.24 7.94
C LEU A 135 3.87 7.45 6.64
N GLY A 136 4.11 8.69 6.24
CA GLY A 136 4.82 9.01 5.00
C GLY A 136 6.24 8.45 4.96
N ASN A 137 7.02 8.56 6.04
CA ASN A 137 8.35 7.97 6.09
C ASN A 137 8.33 6.43 6.13
N CYS A 138 7.33 5.82 6.77
CA CYS A 138 7.17 4.37 6.74
C CYS A 138 6.88 3.88 5.31
N LEU A 139 5.95 4.51 4.61
CA LEU A 139 5.63 4.17 3.22
C LEU A 139 6.83 4.40 2.29
N ALA A 140 7.62 5.45 2.52
CA ALA A 140 8.87 5.69 1.79
C ALA A 140 9.96 4.62 2.02
N SER A 141 9.86 3.86 3.12
CA SER A 141 10.71 2.69 3.39
C SER A 141 10.13 1.38 2.83
N VAL A 142 9.00 1.45 2.12
CA VAL A 142 8.41 0.32 1.39
C VAL A 142 8.63 0.52 -0.12
N TRP A 143 8.38 1.74 -0.61
CA TRP A 143 8.43 2.06 -2.04
C TRP A 143 9.47 3.12 -2.36
N ALA A 144 10.38 2.77 -3.26
CA ALA A 144 11.54 3.58 -3.56
C ALA A 144 11.22 4.89 -4.30
N ALA A 145 10.12 4.94 -5.04
CA ALA A 145 9.67 6.14 -5.74
C ALA A 145 9.14 7.23 -4.79
N LEU A 146 8.84 6.89 -3.53
CA LEU A 146 8.41 7.87 -2.54
C LEU A 146 9.60 8.60 -1.89
N PRO A 147 9.47 9.91 -1.65
CA PRO A 147 10.43 10.64 -0.85
C PRO A 147 10.22 10.38 0.64
N LEU A 148 11.31 10.42 1.42
CA LEU A 148 11.23 10.74 2.83
C LEU A 148 10.56 12.11 2.99
N VAL A 149 9.56 12.19 3.86
CA VAL A 149 8.75 13.39 4.07
C VAL A 149 9.25 14.24 5.23
N SER A 150 10.29 13.81 5.96
CA SER A 150 10.94 14.62 6.99
C SER A 150 12.38 14.20 7.23
N GLY A 151 13.08 14.95 8.08
CA GLY A 151 14.47 14.68 8.44
C GLY A 151 15.49 15.21 7.42
N PRO A 152 16.80 14.97 7.65
CA PRO A 152 17.88 15.50 6.83
C PRO A 152 17.84 15.08 5.36
N SER A 153 17.28 13.90 5.07
CA SER A 153 17.14 13.34 3.72
C SER A 153 15.76 13.59 3.11
N ARG A 154 14.98 14.55 3.64
CA ARG A 154 13.66 14.89 3.10
C ARG A 154 13.75 15.19 1.60
N GLY A 155 12.84 14.60 0.82
CA GLY A 155 12.82 14.71 -0.64
C GLY A 155 13.63 13.64 -1.38
N LEU A 156 14.50 12.90 -0.68
CA LEU A 156 15.22 11.77 -1.25
C LEU A 156 14.45 10.46 -1.00
N SER A 157 14.68 9.46 -1.86
CA SER A 157 14.25 8.09 -1.58
C SER A 157 14.94 7.57 -0.33
N ALA A 158 14.26 6.71 0.44
CA ALA A 158 14.90 5.98 1.54
C ALA A 158 16.06 5.08 1.05
N TYR A 159 16.11 4.79 -0.26
CA TYR A 159 17.11 3.94 -0.90
C TYR A 159 18.14 4.71 -1.74
N ALA A 160 18.17 6.05 -1.66
CA ALA A 160 19.02 6.89 -2.52
C ALA A 160 20.53 6.53 -2.49
N SER A 161 21.02 5.86 -1.44
CA SER A 161 22.41 5.42 -1.33
C SER A 161 22.82 4.30 -2.28
N ASP A 162 21.87 3.57 -2.88
CA ASP A 162 22.19 2.49 -3.81
C ASP A 162 22.57 2.97 -5.22
N GLY A 163 22.42 4.26 -5.51
CA GLY A 163 22.75 4.87 -6.80
C GLY A 163 21.78 4.54 -7.94
N VAL A 164 20.71 3.80 -7.66
CA VAL A 164 19.70 3.35 -8.63
C VAL A 164 18.35 3.99 -8.34
N ASN A 165 17.94 3.97 -7.08
CA ASN A 165 16.64 4.43 -6.63
C ASN A 165 16.61 5.95 -6.39
N ARG A 166 15.49 6.58 -6.76
CA ARG A 166 15.23 8.00 -6.52
C ARG A 166 13.75 8.26 -6.29
N ALA A 167 13.45 9.28 -5.50
CA ALA A 167 12.09 9.76 -5.36
C ALA A 167 11.61 10.37 -6.68
N LEU A 168 10.37 10.07 -7.06
CA LEU A 168 9.74 10.52 -8.30
C LEU A 168 8.63 11.55 -8.06
N ILE A 169 8.38 11.89 -6.80
CA ILE A 169 7.34 12.82 -6.38
C ILE A 169 7.85 13.69 -5.22
N ALA A 170 7.33 14.92 -5.11
CA ALA A 170 7.67 15.83 -4.01
C ALA A 170 7.02 15.38 -2.69
N PRO A 171 7.67 15.60 -1.52
CA PRO A 171 7.10 15.26 -0.23
C PRO A 171 5.70 15.82 0.02
N ASP A 172 5.46 17.07 -0.38
CA ASP A 172 4.18 17.74 -0.10
C ASP A 172 3.02 17.10 -0.85
N ALA A 173 3.24 16.67 -2.10
CA ALA A 173 2.22 15.95 -2.87
C ALA A 173 1.84 14.60 -2.22
N VAL A 174 2.81 13.89 -1.63
CA VAL A 174 2.54 12.66 -0.87
C VAL A 174 1.73 13.00 0.37
N MET A 175 2.14 14.02 1.13
CA MET A 175 1.46 14.42 2.36
C MET A 175 0.02 14.87 2.10
N ASP A 176 -0.24 15.56 0.99
CA ASP A 176 -1.58 16.00 0.59
C ASP A 176 -2.51 14.83 0.28
N VAL A 177 -2.02 13.77 -0.37
CA VAL A 177 -2.79 12.54 -0.59
C VAL A 177 -3.07 11.84 0.74
N LEU A 178 -2.05 11.70 1.59
CA LEU A 178 -2.21 11.04 2.90
C LEU A 178 -3.18 11.79 3.81
N ALA A 179 -3.17 13.12 3.81
CA ALA A 179 -4.07 13.95 4.62
C ALA A 179 -5.54 13.81 4.23
N ARG A 180 -5.83 13.50 2.96
CA ARG A 180 -7.19 13.37 2.42
C ARG A 180 -7.79 11.96 2.55
N ARG A 181 -7.05 10.98 3.08
CA ARG A 181 -7.51 9.58 3.19
C ARG A 181 -8.76 9.38 4.05
N PHE A 182 -9.20 10.36 4.82
CA PHE A 182 -10.48 10.32 5.56
C PHE A 182 -11.46 11.42 5.15
N ALA A 183 -11.16 12.14 4.06
CA ALA A 183 -12.08 13.12 3.48
C ALA A 183 -13.04 12.40 2.52
N TRP A 184 -14.33 12.70 2.67
CA TRP A 184 -15.43 12.20 1.83
C TRP A 184 -16.26 13.37 1.33
#